data_AF-A0A521GH61-F1
#
_entry.id   AF-A0A521GH61-F1
#
_cell.length_a   1.000
_cell.length_b   1.000
_cell.length_c   1.000
_cell.angle_alpha   90.00
_cell.angle_beta   90.00
_cell.angle_gamma   90.00
#
_symmetry.space_group_name_H-M   'P 1'
#
loop_
_entity.id
_entity.type
_entity.pdbx_description
1 polymer ?
#
loop_
_entity_poly.entity_id
_entity_poly.type
_entity_poly.pdbx_seq_one_letter_code
_entity_poly.pdbx_strand_id
1 'polypeptide(L)'
;MKTKDEIQRWLQERIAHELQTSPDTVSPDTLFTRYGFDSVVVITLAVDLEAWLGVELDPTVIWEYPTIRSLTDWIVDDFFPAHTA
;
A
#
# COMPACT_ATOMS: atom_id res chain seq x y z
N MET A 1 10.92 5.22 11.57
CA MET A 1 10.44 3.86 11.24
C MET A 1 8.94 3.93 11.18
N LYS A 2 8.33 3.51 10.07
CA LYS A 2 6.88 3.51 9.91
C LYS A 2 6.33 2.20 10.44
N THR A 3 5.20 2.25 11.13
CA THR A 3 4.51 1.06 11.64
C THR A 3 3.56 0.49 10.59
N LYS A 4 3.16 -0.77 10.76
CA LYS A 4 2.14 -1.43 9.92
C LYS A 4 0.86 -0.59 9.81
N ASP A 5 0.40 -0.03 10.93
CA ASP A 5 -0.82 0.79 10.99
C ASP A 5 -0.68 2.10 10.20
N GLU A 6 0.47 2.79 10.31
CA GLU A 6 0.74 4.01 9.54
C GLU A 6 0.75 3.74 8.03
N ILE A 7 1.37 2.64 7.59
CA ILE A 7 1.44 2.25 6.17
C ILE A 7 0.05 1.89 5.65
N GLN A 8 -0.70 1.08 6.41
CA GLN A 8 -2.06 0.68 6.03
C GLN A 8 -2.98 1.91 5.93
N ARG A 9 -2.90 2.82 6.89
CA ARG A 9 -3.69 4.05 6.90
C ARG A 9 -3.34 4.96 5.73
N TRP A 10 -2.05 5.14 5.44
CA TRP A 10 -1.60 5.92 4.29
C TRP A 10 -2.16 5.36 2.97
N LEU A 11 -2.11 4.03 2.79
CA LEU A 11 -2.67 3.36 1.63
C LEU A 11 -4.18 3.56 1.54
N GLN A 12 -4.91 3.40 2.66
CA GLN A 12 -6.36 3.66 2.70
C GLN A 12 -6.70 5.10 2.33
N GLU A 13 -5.96 6.08 2.85
CA GLU A 13 -6.14 7.51 2.54
C GLU A 13 -5.87 7.80 1.07
N ARG A 14 -4.80 7.24 0.50
CA ARG A 14 -4.45 7.40 -0.90
C ARG A 14 -5.51 6.79 -1.83
N ILE A 15 -5.97 5.58 -1.53
CA ILE A 15 -7.02 4.88 -2.29
C ILE A 15 -8.36 5.61 -2.17
N ALA A 16 -8.71 6.06 -0.97
CA ALA A 16 -9.95 6.78 -0.72
C ALA A 16 -9.98 8.13 -1.46
N HIS A 17 -8.84 8.81 -1.55
CA HIS A 17 -8.69 10.02 -2.35
C HIS A 17 -8.98 9.76 -3.84
N GLU A 18 -8.43 8.70 -4.42
CA GLU A 18 -8.69 8.31 -5.82
C GLU A 18 -10.17 7.92 -6.04
N LEU A 19 -10.78 7.24 -5.07
CA LEU A 19 -12.18 6.82 -5.12
C LEU A 19 -13.17 7.92 -4.70
N GLN A 20 -12.69 9.09 -4.27
CA GLN A 20 -13.48 10.18 -3.71
C GLN A 20 -14.43 9.72 -2.59
N THR A 21 -13.95 8.83 -1.72
CA THR A 21 -14.70 8.24 -0.60
C THR A 21 -13.98 8.44 0.73
N SER A 22 -14.56 7.95 1.84
CA SER A 22 -13.89 7.97 3.15
C SER A 22 -12.86 6.84 3.26
N PRO A 23 -11.67 7.07 3.83
CA PRO A 23 -10.67 6.02 4.10
C PRO A 23 -11.22 4.85 4.93
N ASP A 24 -12.16 5.13 5.84
CA ASP A 24 -12.81 4.09 6.66
C ASP A 24 -13.68 3.11 5.86
N THR A 25 -14.07 3.49 4.63
CA THR A 25 -14.84 2.60 3.72
C THR A 25 -13.93 1.72 2.86
N VAL A 26 -12.63 2.01 2.83
CA VAL A 26 -11.65 1.24 2.07
C VAL A 26 -11.21 0.03 2.88
N SER A 27 -11.78 -1.12 2.54
CA SER A 27 -11.40 -2.40 3.14
C SER A 27 -9.98 -2.83 2.75
N PRO A 28 -9.10 -3.16 3.73
CA PRO A 28 -7.72 -3.52 3.46
C PRO A 28 -7.54 -4.90 2.81
N ASP A 29 -8.59 -5.71 2.77
CA ASP A 29 -8.63 -7.05 2.17
C ASP A 29 -9.14 -7.05 0.72
N THR A 30 -9.54 -5.89 0.20
CA THR A 30 -10.05 -5.79 -1.17
C THR A 30 -8.90 -5.66 -2.16
N LEU A 31 -9.05 -6.35 -3.30
CA LEU A 31 -8.09 -6.25 -4.39
C LEU A 31 -8.08 -4.85 -5.00
N PHE A 32 -6.91 -4.30 -5.32
CA PHE A 32 -6.82 -3.00 -6.01
C PHE A 32 -7.62 -2.97 -7.31
N THR A 33 -7.60 -4.07 -8.06
CA THR A 33 -8.39 -4.23 -9.30
C THR A 33 -9.90 -4.20 -9.07
N ARG A 34 -10.40 -4.59 -7.89
CA ARG A 34 -11.83 -4.49 -7.54
C ARG A 34 -12.28 -3.05 -7.28
N TYR A 35 -11.35 -2.16 -6.94
CA TYR A 35 -11.61 -0.73 -6.84
C TYR A 35 -11.67 -0.04 -8.21
N GLY A 36 -11.44 -0.78 -9.30
CA GLY A 36 -11.35 -0.19 -10.64
C GLY A 36 -10.00 0.51 -10.87
N PHE A 37 -8.98 0.19 -10.08
CA PHE A 37 -7.65 0.75 -10.29
C PHE A 37 -6.97 0.03 -11.45
N ASP A 38 -6.75 0.77 -12.53
CA ASP A 38 -5.95 0.36 -13.67
C ASP A 38 -4.45 0.44 -13.35
N SER A 39 -3.62 -0.12 -14.23
CA SER A 39 -2.16 -0.18 -14.07
C SER A 39 -1.51 1.18 -13.77
N VAL A 40 -2.06 2.29 -14.26
CA VAL A 40 -1.49 3.64 -14.02
C VAL A 40 -1.70 4.09 -12.58
N VAL A 41 -2.89 3.88 -12.01
CA VAL A 41 -3.21 4.26 -10.62
C VAL A 41 -2.35 3.45 -9.67
N VAL A 42 -2.21 2.15 -9.96
CA VAL A 42 -1.40 1.22 -9.19
C VAL A 42 0.08 1.60 -9.21
N ILE A 43 0.64 1.91 -10.39
CA ILE A 43 2.04 2.36 -10.50
C ILE A 43 2.24 3.68 -9.74
N THR A 44 1.31 4.63 -9.87
CA THR A 44 1.38 5.92 -9.15
C THR A 44 1.36 5.71 -7.64
N LEU A 45 0.52 4.79 -7.15
CA LEU A 45 0.47 4.40 -5.73
C LEU A 45 1.82 3.85 -5.25
N ALA A 46 2.46 2.98 -6.04
CA ALA A 46 3.78 2.43 -5.71
C ALA A 46 4.84 3.54 -5.59
N VAL A 47 4.88 4.45 -6.55
CA VAL A 47 5.85 5.57 -6.58
C VAL A 47 5.63 6.53 -5.42
N ASP A 48 4.39 6.88 -5.12
CA ASP A 48 4.07 7.74 -3.97
C ASP A 48 4.45 7.06 -2.64
N LEU A 49 4.21 5.75 -2.53
CA LEU A 49 4.54 4.96 -1.35
C LEU A 49 6.06 4.85 -1.16
N GLU A 50 6.79 4.60 -2.25
CA GLU A 50 8.25 4.60 -2.29
C GLU A 50 8.81 5.93 -1.75
N ALA A 51 8.34 7.05 -2.29
CA ALA A 51 8.76 8.38 -1.87
C ALA A 51 8.42 8.68 -0.40
N TRP A 52 7.27 8.21 0.08
CA TRP A 52 6.85 8.41 1.47
C TRP A 52 7.64 7.56 2.48
N LEU A 53 7.97 6.32 2.10
CA LEU A 53 8.78 5.41 2.91
C LEU A 53 10.27 5.72 2.85
N GLY A 54 10.74 6.32 1.74
CA GLY A 54 12.16 6.53 1.47
C GLY A 54 12.90 5.23 1.17
N VAL A 55 12.23 4.26 0.54
CA VAL A 55 12.81 2.97 0.10
C VAL A 55 12.76 2.88 -1.42
N GLU A 56 13.14 1.75 -2.02
CA GLU A 56 12.95 1.49 -3.46
C GLU A 56 11.94 0.34 -3.59
N LEU A 57 10.84 0.57 -4.31
CA LEU A 57 9.75 -0.40 -4.47
C LEU A 57 9.60 -0.81 -5.93
N ASP A 58 9.72 -2.11 -6.22
CA ASP A 58 9.37 -2.58 -7.55
C ASP A 58 7.84 -2.49 -7.73
N PRO A 59 7.32 -1.78 -8.76
CA PRO A 59 5.88 -1.71 -8.99
C PRO A 59 5.23 -3.06 -9.27
N THR A 60 5.99 -4.12 -9.57
CA THR A 60 5.46 -5.49 -9.71
C THR A 60 4.90 -6.05 -8.42
N VAL A 61 5.37 -5.57 -7.26
CA VAL A 61 4.94 -6.06 -5.94
C VAL A 61 3.45 -5.86 -5.71
N ILE A 62 2.81 -4.91 -6.39
CA ILE A 62 1.36 -4.72 -6.25
C ILE A 62 0.58 -5.86 -6.94
N TRP A 63 1.14 -6.52 -7.95
CA TRP A 63 0.52 -7.72 -8.53
C TRP A 63 0.68 -8.94 -7.63
N GLU A 64 1.81 -9.02 -6.91
CA GLU A 64 2.10 -10.10 -5.96
C GLU A 64 1.33 -9.93 -4.64
N TYR A 65 1.15 -8.68 -4.21
CA TYR A 65 0.44 -8.27 -3.01
C TYR A 65 -0.73 -7.35 -3.36
N PRO A 66 -1.81 -7.89 -3.97
CA PRO A 66 -2.86 -7.08 -4.59
C PRO A 66 -3.85 -6.47 -3.60
N THR A 67 -3.53 -6.43 -2.30
CA THR A 67 -4.37 -5.83 -1.26
C THR A 67 -3.54 -4.93 -0.35
N ILE A 68 -4.19 -3.97 0.31
CA ILE A 68 -3.53 -3.10 1.29
C ILE A 68 -2.86 -3.94 2.37
N ARG A 69 -3.57 -4.94 2.91
CA ARG A 69 -3.05 -5.81 3.96
C ARG A 69 -1.78 -6.52 3.50
N SER A 70 -1.83 -7.22 2.37
CA SER A 70 -0.71 -7.99 1.85
C SER A 70 0.49 -7.10 1.54
N LEU A 71 0.27 -5.94 0.93
CA LEU A 71 1.34 -5.00 0.58
C LEU A 71 2.00 -4.43 1.84
N THR A 72 1.18 -4.05 2.83
CA THR A 72 1.66 -3.55 4.12
C THR A 72 2.48 -4.60 4.86
N ASP A 73 2.00 -5.85 4.90
CA ASP A 73 2.71 -6.95 5.55
C ASP A 73 4.06 -7.22 4.89
N TRP A 74 4.12 -7.25 3.57
CA TRP A 74 5.38 -7.42 2.85
C TRP A 74 6.35 -6.25 3.08
N ILE A 75 5.89 -5.00 3.07
CA ILE A 75 6.75 -3.82 3.33
C ILE A 75 7.37 -3.89 4.72
N VAL A 76 6.58 -4.27 5.73
CA VAL A 76 7.07 -4.38 7.10
C VAL A 76 8.07 -5.53 7.23
N ASP A 77 7.83 -6.66 6.57
CA ASP A 77 8.75 -7.80 6.60
C ASP A 77 10.09 -7.51 5.89
N ASP A 78 10.04 -6.87 4.71
CA ASP A 78 11.19 -6.66 3.83
C ASP A 78 12.05 -5.45 4.28
N PHE A 79 11.42 -4.32 4.58
CA PHE A 79 12.13 -3.05 4.86
C PHE A 79 12.23 -2.71 6.34
N PHE A 80 11.30 -3.21 7.15
CA PHE A 80 11.24 -2.91 8.59
C PHE A 80 11.22 -4.19 9.43
N PRO A 81 12.11 -5.17 9.16
CA PRO A 81 12.11 -6.42 9.89
C PRO A 81 12.21 -6.12 11.37
N ALA A 82 11.27 -6.64 12.15
CA ALA A 82 11.29 -6.50 13.60
C ALA A 82 12.62 -7.08 14.09
N HIS A 83 13.53 -6.20 14.54
CA HIS A 83 14.85 -6.60 14.99
C HIS A 83 14.70 -7.63 16.11
N THR A 84 14.89 -8.89 15.74
CA THR A 84 15.08 -9.97 16.70
C THR A 84 16.59 -10.08 16.89
N ALA A 85 17.14 -9.23 17.75
CA ALA A 85 18.37 -9.48 18.50
C ALA A 85 18.42 -8.54 19.72
#